data_AF-Z9JWX7-F1
#
_entry.id   AF-Z9JWX7-F1
#
_cell.length_a   1.000
_cell.length_b   1.000
_cell.length_c   1.000
_cell.angle_alpha   90.00
_cell.angle_beta   90.00
_cell.angle_gamma   90.00
#
_symmetry.space_group_name_H-M   'P 1'
#
loop_
_entity.id
_entity.type
_entity.pdbx_description
1 polymer ?
#
loop_
_entity_poly.entity_id
_entity_poly.type
_entity_poly.pdbx_seq_one_letter_code
_entity_poly.pdbx_strand_id
1 'polypeptide(L)'
;MSRTCTPPRLRSRALILAAGLALALAGCGTAQGPQADEPTAQATAEAEAEPTTEPTAGGSEDPAEPSGGPSDAASAEGSEPEAAPSAAPSPADADGRWCPAPDSEPGWGCVEVAYPQVTIEETGDVLEVEHVGEEGECLVLSAVDAPFGSFCPAGTELTLPDYYSGEDHPEQDRVWNGQTAVLLLRA
;
A
#
# COMPACT_ATOMS: atom_id res chain seq x y z
N MET A 1 22.33 -9.87 36.18
CA MET A 1 21.14 -8.99 36.20
C MET A 1 20.01 -9.77 35.53
N SER A 2 19.19 -10.45 36.34
CA SER A 2 18.18 -11.39 35.86
C SER A 2 16.90 -10.64 35.50
N ARG A 3 16.52 -10.64 34.22
CA ARG A 3 15.22 -10.11 33.76
C ARG A 3 14.21 -11.26 33.83
N THR A 4 13.29 -11.17 34.77
CA THR A 4 12.18 -12.12 34.93
C THR A 4 11.09 -11.86 33.89
N CYS A 5 10.71 -12.92 33.18
CA CYS A 5 9.56 -13.01 32.28
C CYS A 5 8.25 -12.64 32.99
N THR A 6 7.37 -11.91 32.29
CA THR A 6 5.95 -11.76 32.63
C THR A 6 5.13 -12.11 31.39
N PRO A 7 4.36 -13.22 31.38
CA PRO A 7 3.44 -13.52 30.28
C PRO A 7 2.12 -12.75 30.44
N PRO A 8 1.56 -12.15 29.38
CA PRO A 8 0.20 -11.62 29.42
C PRO A 8 -0.84 -12.75 29.31
N ARG A 9 -1.92 -12.53 30.06
CA ARG A 9 -2.96 -13.48 30.45
C ARG A 9 -3.86 -13.90 29.29
N LEU A 10 -4.02 -15.21 29.09
CA LEU A 10 -5.16 -15.80 28.37
C LEU A 10 -6.47 -15.30 28.99
N ARG A 11 -7.27 -14.55 28.22
CA ARG A 11 -8.67 -14.30 28.54
C ARG A 11 -9.55 -15.30 27.81
N SER A 12 -9.80 -16.43 28.46
CA SER A 12 -10.91 -17.32 28.15
C SER A 12 -12.23 -16.57 28.38
N ARG A 13 -13.02 -16.38 27.31
CA ARG A 13 -14.47 -16.17 27.36
C ARG A 13 -15.06 -16.92 26.16
N ALA A 14 -15.47 -18.16 26.38
CA ALA A 14 -16.85 -18.54 26.71
C ALA A 14 -17.64 -18.93 25.46
N LEU A 15 -17.58 -20.23 25.14
CA LEU A 15 -18.56 -20.99 24.36
C LEU A 15 -19.95 -20.89 25.01
N ILE A 16 -20.97 -20.42 24.27
CA ILE A 16 -22.40 -20.79 24.42
C ILE A 16 -23.02 -20.68 23.01
N LEU A 17 -23.19 -21.78 22.27
CA LEU A 17 -24.35 -22.70 22.18
C LEU A 17 -25.64 -22.11 21.56
N ALA A 18 -26.00 -22.70 20.42
CA ALA A 18 -27.34 -23.07 19.95
C ALA A 18 -28.36 -21.98 19.55
N ALA A 19 -28.79 -22.04 18.29
CA ALA A 19 -30.12 -22.55 17.94
C ALA A 19 -30.22 -22.73 16.43
N GLY A 20 -30.25 -24.00 15.99
CA GLY A 20 -30.77 -24.33 14.67
C GLY A 20 -32.27 -24.08 14.63
N LEU A 21 -32.75 -23.46 13.57
CA LEU A 21 -34.15 -23.47 13.19
C LEU A 21 -34.26 -24.00 11.77
N ALA A 22 -34.39 -25.32 11.68
CA ALA A 22 -34.99 -25.95 10.52
C ALA A 22 -36.51 -25.81 10.67
N LEU A 23 -37.17 -25.15 9.70
CA LEU A 23 -38.60 -25.36 9.47
C LEU A 23 -38.82 -25.60 7.98
N ALA A 24 -39.33 -26.78 7.70
CA ALA A 24 -39.62 -27.31 6.37
C ALA A 24 -41.06 -26.97 5.95
N LEU A 25 -41.21 -26.79 4.63
CA LEU A 25 -42.31 -27.25 3.76
C LEU A 25 -43.76 -26.74 3.94
N ALA A 26 -44.25 -26.27 2.79
CA ALA A 26 -45.56 -26.53 2.17
C ALA A 26 -46.81 -25.81 2.73
N GLY A 27 -47.24 -24.78 1.97
CA GLY A 27 -48.61 -24.29 1.96
C GLY A 27 -48.96 -23.66 0.61
N CYS A 28 -49.68 -24.39 -0.24
CA CYS A 28 -50.38 -23.85 -1.40
C CYS A 28 -51.53 -22.96 -0.92
N GLY A 29 -51.59 -21.71 -1.37
CA GLY A 29 -52.70 -20.80 -1.05
C GLY A 29 -52.67 -19.55 -1.93
N THR A 30 -53.42 -19.59 -3.02
CA THR A 30 -53.69 -18.48 -3.94
C THR A 30 -54.43 -17.34 -3.24
N ALA A 31 -53.84 -16.14 -3.21
CA ALA A 31 -54.57 -14.88 -3.07
C ALA A 31 -53.86 -13.78 -3.86
N GLN A 32 -54.57 -13.26 -4.86
CA GLN A 32 -54.18 -12.17 -5.74
C GLN A 32 -53.99 -10.84 -4.99
N GLY A 33 -52.92 -10.14 -5.35
CA GLY A 33 -52.73 -8.72 -5.13
C GLY A 33 -51.50 -8.26 -5.92
N PRO A 34 -51.64 -7.59 -7.06
CA PRO A 34 -50.50 -7.18 -7.86
C PRO A 34 -50.00 -5.83 -7.35
N GLN A 35 -48.90 -5.80 -6.62
CA GLN A 35 -47.97 -4.66 -6.63
C GLN A 35 -46.55 -5.21 -6.66
N ALA A 36 -46.08 -5.40 -7.88
CA ALA A 36 -44.66 -5.46 -8.18
C ALA A 36 -44.11 -4.05 -7.98
N ASP A 37 -43.53 -3.78 -6.80
CA ASP A 37 -42.51 -2.75 -6.69
C ASP A 37 -41.23 -3.38 -7.23
N GLU A 38 -41.08 -3.30 -8.55
CA GLU A 38 -39.79 -3.49 -9.21
C GLU A 38 -38.81 -2.46 -8.63
N PRO A 39 -37.59 -2.84 -8.20
CA PRO A 39 -36.55 -1.85 -7.99
C PRO A 39 -36.28 -1.21 -9.35
N THR A 40 -36.72 0.05 -9.48
CA THR A 40 -36.44 0.90 -10.63
C THR A 40 -34.93 1.07 -10.73
N ALA A 41 -34.32 0.28 -11.59
CA ALA A 41 -32.98 0.53 -12.11
C ALA A 41 -33.05 1.85 -12.90
N GLN A 42 -32.70 2.96 -12.25
CA GLN A 42 -32.37 4.18 -12.96
C GLN A 42 -31.03 3.98 -13.64
N ALA A 43 -31.09 3.50 -14.88
CA ALA A 43 -30.03 3.69 -15.84
C ALA A 43 -29.95 5.19 -16.15
N THR A 44 -29.01 5.88 -15.52
CA THR A 44 -28.59 7.23 -15.95
C THR A 44 -27.63 7.05 -17.13
N ALA A 45 -28.20 7.06 -18.33
CA ALA A 45 -27.48 7.38 -19.55
C ALA A 45 -27.44 8.91 -19.74
N GLU A 46 -26.49 9.36 -20.56
CA GLU A 46 -26.26 10.72 -21.05
C GLU A 46 -25.46 11.66 -20.13
N ALA A 47 -24.18 11.85 -20.49
CA ALA A 47 -23.82 13.03 -21.26
C ALA A 47 -22.46 12.82 -21.94
N GLU A 48 -22.49 12.61 -23.26
CA GLU A 48 -21.37 12.96 -24.13
C GLU A 48 -21.06 14.44 -23.95
N ALA A 49 -19.84 14.76 -23.54
CA ALA A 49 -19.29 16.10 -23.59
C ALA A 49 -18.02 16.06 -24.45
N GLU A 50 -18.20 16.23 -25.76
CA GLU A 50 -17.15 16.83 -26.59
C GLU A 50 -17.26 18.34 -26.44
N PRO A 51 -16.15 19.04 -26.14
CA PRO A 51 -15.67 19.96 -27.16
C PRO A 51 -14.13 19.96 -27.30
N THR A 52 -13.67 19.70 -28.52
CA THR A 52 -13.01 20.64 -29.44
C THR A 52 -11.90 21.58 -28.91
N THR A 53 -10.80 21.57 -29.71
CA THR A 53 -9.77 22.60 -30.01
C THR A 53 -8.50 22.73 -29.14
N GLU A 54 -7.39 22.21 -29.71
CA GLU A 54 -6.04 22.82 -29.77
C GLU A 54 -6.09 24.31 -30.23
N PRO A 55 -5.05 25.17 -30.17
CA PRO A 55 -3.61 24.93 -29.90
C PRO A 55 -2.95 25.97 -28.94
N THR A 56 -1.73 25.72 -28.46
CA THR A 56 -0.76 26.75 -27.99
C THR A 56 0.64 26.13 -28.06
N ALA A 57 1.34 26.32 -29.16
CA ALA A 57 2.35 27.38 -29.36
C ALA A 57 3.59 27.16 -28.48
N GLY A 58 4.67 26.73 -29.13
CA GLY A 58 5.94 26.44 -28.51
C GLY A 58 6.62 27.65 -27.87
N GLY A 59 7.24 27.40 -26.72
CA GLY A 59 8.36 28.17 -26.20
C GLY A 59 9.64 27.41 -26.47
N SER A 60 10.42 27.85 -27.46
CA SER A 60 11.86 27.59 -27.48
C SER A 60 12.49 28.61 -26.54
N GLU A 61 13.00 28.15 -25.41
CA GLU A 61 13.88 28.94 -24.56
C GLU A 61 15.30 28.46 -24.75
N ASP A 62 16.12 29.42 -25.14
CA ASP A 62 17.52 29.39 -25.51
C ASP A 62 18.40 28.94 -24.32
N PRO A 63 19.24 27.90 -24.45
CA PRO A 63 20.19 27.54 -23.42
C PRO A 63 21.39 28.50 -23.47
N ALA A 64 21.44 29.42 -22.50
CA ALA A 64 22.61 30.24 -22.24
C ALA A 64 23.75 29.37 -21.67
N GLU A 65 24.78 29.13 -22.48
CA GLU A 65 26.08 28.67 -22.02
C GLU A 65 26.78 29.74 -21.15
N PRO A 66 27.21 29.42 -19.92
CA PRO A 66 28.38 30.05 -19.35
C PRO A 66 29.63 29.21 -19.65
N SER A 67 30.34 29.62 -20.70
CA SER A 67 31.76 29.34 -20.87
C SER A 67 32.56 30.01 -19.75
N GLY A 68 33.38 29.24 -19.02
CA GLY A 68 34.59 29.79 -18.41
C GLY A 68 35.03 29.19 -17.08
N GLY A 69 36.11 28.40 -17.11
CA GLY A 69 37.11 28.37 -16.03
C GLY A 69 37.70 27.00 -15.69
N PRO A 70 38.88 26.63 -16.21
CA PRO A 70 39.71 25.56 -15.66
C PRO A 70 40.62 26.11 -14.55
N SER A 71 40.84 25.34 -13.48
CA SER A 71 42.19 25.12 -12.90
C SER A 71 42.10 24.48 -11.52
N ASP A 72 42.66 23.26 -11.46
CA ASP A 72 43.53 22.73 -10.42
C ASP A 72 43.17 22.94 -8.93
N ALA A 73 42.64 21.87 -8.34
CA ALA A 73 43.03 21.46 -6.99
C ALA A 73 43.06 19.93 -6.88
N ALA A 74 44.27 19.39 -7.07
CA ALA A 74 44.83 18.19 -6.43
C ALA A 74 43.85 17.08 -6.00
N SER A 75 43.75 16.05 -6.86
CA SER A 75 43.29 14.71 -6.51
C SER A 75 44.11 14.13 -5.35
N ALA A 76 43.52 14.09 -4.16
CA ALA A 76 43.80 13.05 -3.20
C ALA A 76 42.96 11.85 -3.61
N GLU A 77 43.58 10.84 -4.24
CA GLU A 77 43.00 9.52 -4.45
C GLU A 77 42.83 8.83 -3.09
N GLY A 78 41.82 9.25 -2.34
CA GLY A 78 41.21 8.38 -1.35
C GLY A 78 40.50 7.31 -2.14
N SER A 79 40.96 6.07 -2.03
CA SER A 79 40.26 4.90 -2.54
C SER A 79 38.84 4.93 -1.98
N GLU A 80 37.91 5.42 -2.80
CA GLU A 80 36.49 5.32 -2.55
C GLU A 80 36.23 3.81 -2.45
N PRO A 81 35.70 3.31 -1.31
CA PRO A 81 35.38 1.91 -1.22
C PRO A 81 34.39 1.61 -2.34
N GLU A 82 34.79 0.77 -3.30
CA GLU A 82 33.89 0.18 -4.28
C GLU A 82 32.72 -0.40 -3.47
N ALA A 83 31.60 0.31 -3.49
CA ALA A 83 30.39 -0.13 -2.83
C ALA A 83 30.05 -1.47 -3.47
N ALA A 84 30.12 -2.54 -2.66
CA ALA A 84 29.67 -3.84 -3.09
C ALA A 84 28.26 -3.68 -3.68
N PRO A 85 27.93 -4.37 -4.79
CA PRO A 85 26.62 -4.26 -5.41
C PRO A 85 25.55 -4.50 -4.35
N SER A 86 24.66 -3.52 -4.18
CA SER A 86 23.51 -3.65 -3.29
C SER A 86 22.73 -4.88 -3.74
N ALA A 87 22.57 -5.85 -2.85
CA ALA A 87 21.80 -7.04 -3.18
C ALA A 87 20.35 -6.60 -3.40
N ALA A 88 19.73 -7.09 -4.48
CA ALA A 88 18.30 -6.85 -4.70
C ALA A 88 17.50 -7.34 -3.48
N PRO A 89 16.48 -6.59 -3.03
CA PRO A 89 15.68 -6.99 -1.89
C PRO A 89 14.97 -8.32 -2.16
N SER A 90 14.74 -9.08 -1.10
CA SER A 90 13.95 -10.30 -1.08
C SER A 90 12.65 -10.08 -0.29
N PRO A 91 11.58 -10.87 -0.53
CA PRO A 91 10.33 -10.68 0.20
C PRO A 91 10.46 -10.82 1.74
N ALA A 92 11.44 -11.60 2.21
CA ALA A 92 11.73 -11.74 3.63
C ALA A 92 12.30 -10.44 4.24
N ASP A 93 12.87 -9.55 3.43
CA ASP A 93 13.33 -8.23 3.90
C ASP A 93 12.17 -7.31 4.30
N ALA A 94 10.93 -7.64 3.91
CA ALA A 94 9.74 -6.94 4.35
C ALA A 94 9.24 -7.38 5.74
N ASP A 95 9.79 -8.43 6.34
CA ASP A 95 9.38 -8.94 7.64
C ASP A 95 9.56 -7.89 8.74
N GLY A 96 8.55 -7.68 9.58
CA GLY A 96 8.57 -6.76 10.72
C GLY A 96 7.28 -5.99 10.92
N ARG A 97 7.32 -5.00 11.81
CA ARG A 97 6.19 -4.16 12.16
C ARG A 97 6.18 -2.88 11.34
N TRP A 98 5.02 -2.53 10.81
CA TRP A 98 4.82 -1.41 9.89
C TRP A 98 3.67 -0.55 10.35
N CYS A 99 3.85 0.76 10.43
CA CYS A 99 2.83 1.70 10.87
C CYS A 99 2.67 2.82 9.83
N PRO A 100 1.45 3.38 9.66
CA PRO A 100 1.24 4.50 8.76
C PRO A 100 2.19 5.66 9.09
N ALA A 101 2.76 6.28 8.05
CA ALA A 101 3.53 7.50 8.19
C ALA A 101 2.63 8.59 8.83
N PRO A 102 3.19 9.51 9.64
CA PRO A 102 2.40 10.55 10.33
C PRO A 102 1.56 11.43 9.39
N ASP A 103 2.04 11.58 8.16
CA ASP A 103 1.51 12.36 7.05
C ASP A 103 0.63 11.55 6.08
N SER A 104 0.53 10.24 6.28
CA SER A 104 -0.33 9.37 5.48
C SER A 104 -1.77 9.36 6.01
N GLU A 105 -2.74 9.06 5.14
CA GLU A 105 -4.12 8.90 5.60
C GLU A 105 -4.21 7.76 6.63
N PRO A 106 -5.01 7.93 7.71
CA PRO A 106 -5.19 6.89 8.71
C PRO A 106 -5.94 5.70 8.09
N GLY A 107 -5.17 4.72 7.61
CA GLY A 107 -5.65 3.46 7.05
C GLY A 107 -5.86 2.38 8.11
N TRP A 108 -5.41 1.16 7.83
CA TRP A 108 -5.60 -0.06 8.64
C TRP A 108 -4.85 -0.11 9.98
N GLY A 109 -4.33 1.03 10.45
CA GLY A 109 -3.40 1.06 11.57
C GLY A 109 -2.09 0.34 11.24
N CYS A 110 -1.38 -0.12 12.28
CA CYS A 110 -0.15 -0.88 12.09
C CYS A 110 -0.44 -2.32 11.64
N VAL A 111 0.51 -2.89 10.91
CA VAL A 111 0.49 -4.29 10.46
C VAL A 111 1.81 -4.98 10.83
N GLU A 112 1.75 -6.28 11.07
CA GLU A 112 2.93 -7.14 11.26
C GLU A 112 3.10 -8.03 10.02
N VAL A 113 4.22 -7.90 9.31
CA VAL A 113 4.58 -8.73 8.17
C VAL A 113 5.47 -9.86 8.66
N ALA A 114 5.04 -11.09 8.40
CA ALA A 114 5.81 -12.32 8.57
C ALA A 114 5.58 -13.15 7.29
N TYR A 115 6.29 -12.81 6.23
CA TYR A 115 6.05 -13.28 4.87
C TYR A 115 5.90 -14.82 4.82
N PRO A 116 4.86 -15.36 4.14
CA PRO A 116 3.90 -14.67 3.27
C PRO A 116 2.65 -14.16 4.00
N GLN A 117 2.67 -13.94 5.31
CA GLN A 117 1.50 -13.49 6.07
C GLN A 117 1.64 -12.05 6.54
N VAL A 118 0.53 -11.30 6.51
CA VAL A 118 0.42 -9.98 7.13
C VAL A 118 -0.73 -10.00 8.12
N THR A 119 -0.47 -9.58 9.35
CA THR A 119 -1.51 -9.43 10.39
C THR A 119 -1.82 -7.97 10.60
N ILE A 120 -3.09 -7.58 10.46
CA ILE A 120 -3.55 -6.22 10.77
C ILE A 120 -3.73 -6.12 12.29
N GLU A 121 -2.99 -5.23 12.97
CA GLU A 121 -2.98 -5.21 14.44
C GLU A 121 -4.34 -4.79 15.04
N GLU A 122 -5.06 -3.92 14.35
CA GLU A 122 -6.34 -3.38 14.84
C GLU A 122 -7.47 -4.42 14.80
N THR A 123 -7.57 -5.18 13.71
CA THR A 123 -8.65 -6.16 13.51
C THR A 123 -8.22 -7.59 13.89
N GLY A 124 -6.93 -7.90 13.82
CA GLY A 124 -6.39 -9.25 13.95
C GLY A 124 -6.54 -10.10 12.69
N ASP A 125 -6.97 -9.52 11.57
CA ASP A 125 -7.11 -10.23 10.30
C ASP A 125 -5.75 -10.62 9.75
N VAL A 126 -5.68 -11.79 9.14
CA VAL A 126 -4.46 -12.31 8.50
C VAL A 126 -4.69 -12.37 7.00
N LEU A 127 -3.84 -11.67 6.26
CA LEU A 127 -3.79 -11.67 4.81
C LEU A 127 -2.61 -12.53 4.34
N GLU A 128 -2.81 -13.33 3.31
CA GLU A 128 -1.70 -13.95 2.58
C GLU A 128 -1.23 -12.96 1.51
N VAL A 129 0.08 -12.75 1.44
CA VAL A 129 0.74 -11.88 0.47
C VAL A 129 1.76 -12.65 -0.34
N GLU A 130 1.85 -12.31 -1.62
CA GLU A 130 2.83 -12.86 -2.55
C GLU A 130 3.63 -11.73 -3.23
N HIS A 131 4.86 -12.05 -3.59
CA HIS A 131 5.68 -11.19 -4.45
C HIS A 131 5.28 -11.38 -5.92
N VAL A 132 4.85 -10.30 -6.56
CA VAL A 132 4.31 -10.33 -7.94
C VAL A 132 5.22 -9.64 -8.98
N GLY A 133 6.27 -8.96 -8.54
CA GLY A 133 7.23 -8.31 -9.43
C GLY A 133 8.05 -7.23 -8.74
N GLU A 134 8.86 -6.54 -9.53
CA GLU A 134 9.79 -5.50 -9.07
C GLU A 134 9.50 -4.19 -9.81
N GLU A 135 9.59 -3.06 -9.11
CA GLU A 135 9.50 -1.71 -9.66
C GLU A 135 10.73 -0.92 -9.23
N GLY A 136 11.70 -0.78 -10.13
CA GLY A 136 13.01 -0.22 -9.77
C GLY A 136 13.72 -1.13 -8.77
N GLU A 137 14.07 -0.58 -7.60
CA GLU A 137 14.69 -1.30 -6.48
C GLU A 137 13.66 -1.72 -5.41
N CYS A 138 12.36 -1.59 -5.70
CA CYS A 138 11.28 -1.97 -4.80
C CYS A 138 10.61 -3.29 -5.20
N LEU A 139 10.12 -4.04 -4.20
CA LEU A 139 9.35 -5.27 -4.38
C LEU A 139 7.86 -4.99 -4.37
N VAL A 140 7.14 -5.45 -5.38
CA VAL A 140 5.68 -5.36 -5.43
C VAL A 140 5.07 -6.56 -4.73
N LEU A 141 4.33 -6.30 -3.65
CA LEU A 141 3.63 -7.29 -2.85
C LEU A 141 2.11 -7.17 -3.09
N SER A 142 1.45 -8.30 -3.35
CA SER A 142 0.00 -8.37 -3.50
C SER A 142 -0.61 -9.26 -2.44
N ALA A 143 -1.71 -8.82 -1.82
CA ALA A 143 -2.59 -9.71 -1.08
C ALA A 143 -3.60 -10.36 -2.04
N VAL A 144 -4.30 -11.39 -1.56
CA VAL A 144 -5.42 -11.98 -2.30
C VAL A 144 -6.48 -10.88 -2.54
N ASP A 145 -6.79 -10.63 -3.81
CA ASP A 145 -7.78 -9.67 -4.31
C ASP A 145 -7.44 -8.17 -4.18
N ALA A 146 -6.32 -7.78 -3.59
CA ALA A 146 -5.89 -6.38 -3.50
C ALA A 146 -4.36 -6.23 -3.40
N PRO A 147 -3.74 -5.20 -4.01
CA PRO A 147 -2.32 -4.97 -3.79
C PRO A 147 -2.07 -4.64 -2.33
N PHE A 148 -1.01 -5.21 -1.78
CA PHE A 148 -0.54 -4.85 -0.44
C PHE A 148 0.29 -3.56 -0.51
N GLY A 149 1.21 -3.49 -1.47
CA GLY A 149 2.01 -2.30 -1.76
C GLY A 149 3.39 -2.64 -2.31
N SER A 150 4.18 -1.61 -2.61
CA SER A 150 5.57 -1.73 -3.04
C SER A 150 6.49 -1.52 -1.82
N PHE A 151 7.20 -2.57 -1.40
CA PHE A 151 8.25 -2.50 -0.39
C PHE A 151 9.52 -1.92 -0.99
N CYS A 152 9.99 -0.80 -0.44
CA CYS A 152 11.28 -0.21 -0.78
C CYS A 152 12.17 -0.27 0.47
N PRO A 153 13.46 -0.65 0.36
CA PRO A 153 14.43 -0.63 1.46
C PRO A 153 15.13 0.73 1.62
N ALA A 154 15.44 1.15 2.84
CA ALA A 154 15.99 2.47 3.16
C ALA A 154 17.15 2.86 2.24
N GLY A 155 17.20 4.11 1.82
CA GLY A 155 18.12 4.63 0.81
C GLY A 155 17.64 4.50 -0.64
N THR A 156 16.56 3.75 -0.87
CA THR A 156 15.86 3.71 -2.17
C THR A 156 14.88 4.88 -2.26
N GLU A 157 14.92 5.61 -3.37
CA GLU A 157 13.96 6.67 -3.71
C GLU A 157 12.64 6.04 -4.16
N LEU A 158 11.52 6.47 -3.56
CA LEU A 158 10.18 6.08 -3.97
C LEU A 158 9.52 7.24 -4.72
N THR A 159 9.15 7.00 -5.98
CA THR A 159 8.38 7.98 -6.75
C THR A 159 6.94 8.02 -6.25
N LEU A 160 6.63 8.98 -5.37
CA LEU A 160 5.28 9.22 -4.91
C LEU A 160 4.49 10.06 -5.94
N PRO A 161 3.23 9.71 -6.23
CA PRO A 161 2.41 10.45 -7.17
C PRO A 161 1.92 11.78 -6.57
N ASP A 162 1.69 12.79 -7.42
CA ASP A 162 1.30 14.16 -7.01
C ASP A 162 0.02 14.26 -6.14
N TYR A 163 -0.83 13.22 -6.16
CA TYR A 163 -2.04 13.18 -5.32
C TYR A 163 -1.74 12.82 -3.86
N TYR A 164 -0.57 12.25 -3.57
CA TYR A 164 -0.13 11.97 -2.21
C TYR A 164 0.57 13.21 -1.65
N SER A 165 0.03 13.75 -0.55
CA SER A 165 0.54 14.98 0.06
C SER A 165 1.65 14.75 1.11
N GLY A 166 2.03 13.50 1.34
CA GLY A 166 3.03 13.12 2.33
C GLY A 166 4.47 13.14 1.82
N GLU A 167 5.40 12.77 2.70
CA GLU A 167 6.83 12.66 2.43
C GLU A 167 7.23 11.19 2.16
N ASP A 168 8.33 10.97 1.43
CA ASP A 168 8.86 9.63 1.10
C ASP A 168 9.50 8.92 2.31
N HIS A 169 10.17 9.67 3.19
CA HIS A 169 10.98 9.14 4.31
C HIS A 169 12.09 8.19 3.83
N PRO A 170 12.97 8.61 2.88
CA PRO A 170 13.98 7.75 2.25
C PRO A 170 14.96 7.10 3.24
N GLU A 171 15.06 7.59 4.46
CA GLU A 171 15.92 7.09 5.53
C GLU A 171 15.37 5.86 6.28
N GLN A 172 14.15 5.42 5.99
CA GLN A 172 13.49 4.26 6.61
C GLN A 172 13.07 3.26 5.56
N ASP A 173 12.76 2.01 5.91
CA ASP A 173 12.07 1.13 4.98
C ASP A 173 10.61 1.56 4.87
N ARG A 174 10.02 1.42 3.67
CA ARG A 174 8.63 1.84 3.40
C ARG A 174 7.88 0.79 2.61
N VAL A 175 6.57 0.75 2.82
CA VAL A 175 5.62 0.06 1.94
C VAL A 175 4.61 1.07 1.44
N TRP A 176 4.55 1.26 0.13
CA TRP A 176 3.62 2.21 -0.50
C TRP A 176 2.46 1.49 -1.17
N ASN A 177 1.23 1.85 -0.79
CA ASN A 177 0.02 1.38 -1.45
C ASN A 177 -0.64 2.51 -2.23
N GLY A 178 -0.40 2.54 -3.55
CA GLY A 178 -0.97 3.55 -4.44
C GLY A 178 -2.49 3.47 -4.63
N GLN A 179 -3.17 2.38 -4.24
CA GLN A 179 -4.64 2.33 -4.31
C GLN A 179 -5.29 3.01 -3.11
N THR A 180 -4.69 2.90 -1.93
CA THR A 180 -5.22 3.48 -0.69
C THR A 180 -4.54 4.78 -0.30
N ALA A 181 -3.51 5.20 -1.05
CA ALA A 181 -2.64 6.32 -0.71
C ALA A 181 -2.00 6.21 0.68
N VAL A 182 -1.75 4.96 1.13
CA VAL A 182 -1.16 4.67 2.43
C VAL A 182 0.34 4.37 2.27
N LEU A 183 1.16 5.13 2.99
CA LEU A 183 2.58 4.87 3.17
C LEU A 183 2.80 4.30 4.57
N LEU A 184 3.36 3.10 4.65
CA LEU A 184 3.74 2.47 5.91
C LEU A 184 5.25 2.60 6.10
N LEU A 185 5.68 2.97 7.30
CA LEU A 185 7.06 3.02 7.74
C LEU A 185 7.34 1.88 8.70
N ARG A 186 8.55 1.33 8.63
CA ARG A 186 9.01 0.32 9.59
C ARG A 186 9.16 0.94 10.99
N ALA A 187 8.55 0.30 11.99
CA ALA A 187 8.50 0.78 13.39
C ALA A 187 9.69 0.34 14.26
#